data_AF-A0A7S0F864-F1
#
_entry.id   AF-A0A7S0F864-F1
#
_cell.length_a   1.000
_cell.length_b   1.000
_cell.length_c   1.000
_cell.angle_alpha   90.00
_cell.angle_beta   90.00
_cell.angle_gamma   90.00
#
_symmetry.space_group_name_H-M   'P 1'
#
loop_
_entity.id
_entity.type
_entity.pdbx_description
1 polymer ?
#
loop_
_entity_poly.entity_id
_entity_poly.type
_entity_poly.pdbx_seq_one_letter_code
_entity_poly.pdbx_strand_id
1 'polypeptide(L)'
;MAPGWLTWGGLSVEQKRSFAELKVVGQHHWAVSMRHLLPGMKLSPEQQAAAGTLFCERGCAAILDSGTSLISAPSHALKGLELLLPKLHSNCSNLKELPDLKLELDGHRIRLPPEAYVMRLGGSFVNAMSVWEKLYMKPSLALPDQCFYGFLSMDAHTDFGPLWVLGMPFFRYFHVTFGLARNVTDRRIWLAEATDDCTPLPLEGSDTGAAQGDPKYSGTGVYPKIVVVQRHQVRRRADAHRQVLTVDAGSLRLPRISGPL
;
A
#
# COMPACT_ATOMS: atom_id res chain seq x y z
N MET A 1 -2.76 -19.50 3.42
CA MET A 1 -3.29 -18.33 4.15
C MET A 1 -2.69 -18.31 5.54
N ALA A 2 -2.09 -17.19 5.97
CA ALA A 2 -2.19 -16.87 7.39
C ALA A 2 -3.67 -16.51 7.63
N PRO A 3 -4.35 -17.07 8.64
CA PRO A 3 -5.72 -16.71 8.93
C PRO A 3 -5.82 -15.20 9.17
N GLY A 4 -6.72 -14.53 8.45
CA GLY A 4 -7.11 -13.15 8.74
C GLY A 4 -8.39 -13.18 9.57
N TRP A 5 -8.49 -12.32 10.57
CA TRP A 5 -9.66 -12.24 11.43
C TRP A 5 -10.42 -10.95 11.16
N LEU A 6 -11.73 -11.08 10.93
CA LEU A 6 -12.66 -9.96 11.02
C LEU A 6 -13.44 -10.13 12.30
N THR A 7 -13.34 -9.15 13.20
CA THR A 7 -13.98 -9.19 14.51
C THR A 7 -15.02 -8.10 14.63
N TRP A 8 -16.09 -8.39 15.38
CA TRP A 8 -17.07 -7.40 15.81
C TRP A 8 -16.90 -7.17 17.30
N GLY A 9 -16.75 -5.91 17.68
CA GLY A 9 -16.46 -5.53 19.06
C GLY A 9 -15.81 -4.15 19.11
N GLY A 10 -15.56 -3.69 20.32
CA GLY A 10 -14.83 -2.45 20.56
C GLY A 10 -13.42 -2.73 21.07
N LEU A 11 -12.54 -1.75 20.91
CA LEU A 11 -11.26 -1.72 21.62
C LEU A 11 -11.49 -1.41 23.10
N SER A 12 -10.70 -2.04 23.96
CA SER A 12 -10.58 -1.65 25.36
C SER A 12 -10.06 -0.20 25.48
N VAL A 13 -10.26 0.42 26.64
CA VAL A 13 -9.76 1.78 26.91
C VAL A 13 -8.24 1.85 26.76
N GLU A 14 -7.53 0.80 27.17
CA GLU A 14 -6.08 0.68 27.05
C GLU A 14 -5.64 0.61 25.58
N GLN A 15 -6.28 -0.24 24.78
CA GLN A 15 -6.00 -0.34 23.35
C GLN A 15 -6.22 0.99 22.63
N LYS A 16 -7.33 1.68 22.90
CA LYS A 16 -7.59 3.01 22.31
C LYS A 16 -6.53 4.05 22.63
N ARG A 17 -5.90 3.98 23.82
CA ARG A 17 -4.80 4.88 24.21
C ARG A 17 -3.49 4.53 23.55
N SER A 18 -3.29 3.27 23.19
CA SER A 18 -2.04 2.77 22.59
C SER A 18 -2.01 2.82 21.06
N PHE A 19 -3.17 2.90 20.41
CA PHE A 19 -3.28 2.92 18.94
C PHE A 19 -3.31 4.37 18.44
N ALA A 20 -2.85 4.61 17.22
CA ALA A 20 -3.04 5.91 16.58
C ALA A 20 -4.53 6.07 16.24
N GLU A 21 -5.16 7.10 16.81
CA GLU A 21 -6.52 7.49 16.46
C GLU A 21 -6.47 8.42 15.24
N LEU A 22 -7.10 7.98 14.15
CA LEU A 22 -7.23 8.72 12.91
C LEU A 22 -8.67 9.20 12.73
N LYS A 23 -8.82 10.47 12.43
CA LYS A 23 -10.10 11.10 12.10
C LYS A 23 -10.51 10.76 10.67
N VAL A 24 -11.75 10.29 10.52
CA VAL A 24 -12.31 10.01 9.20
C VAL A 24 -12.67 11.32 8.50
N VAL A 25 -12.23 11.44 7.24
CA VAL A 25 -12.63 12.52 6.33
C VAL A 25 -13.66 12.00 5.31
N GLY A 26 -14.55 12.89 4.87
CA GLY A 26 -15.62 12.53 3.93
C GLY A 26 -16.81 11.83 4.59
N GLN A 27 -17.79 11.43 3.78
CA GLN A 27 -19.09 10.93 4.28
C GLN A 27 -19.36 9.44 4.01
N HIS A 28 -18.76 8.89 2.95
CA HIS A 28 -19.13 7.57 2.44
C HIS A 28 -18.05 6.50 2.64
N HIS A 29 -16.81 6.90 2.80
CA HIS A 29 -15.66 5.99 2.84
C HIS A 29 -14.91 6.13 4.17
N TRP A 30 -14.20 5.08 4.55
CA TRP A 30 -13.19 5.13 5.61
C TRP A 30 -11.92 5.78 5.08
N ALA A 31 -12.02 7.07 4.77
CA ALA A 31 -10.92 7.88 4.28
C ALA A 31 -10.28 8.67 5.42
N VAL A 32 -8.99 8.91 5.33
CA VAL A 32 -8.23 9.78 6.23
C VAL A 32 -7.46 10.83 5.41
N SER A 33 -7.15 11.95 6.04
CA SER A 33 -6.20 12.94 5.52
C SER A 33 -4.83 12.28 5.34
N MET A 34 -4.19 12.48 4.20
CA MET A 34 -2.84 11.99 3.94
C MET A 34 -1.93 13.14 3.48
N ARG A 35 -0.73 13.19 4.05
CA ARG A 35 0.32 14.15 3.73
C ARG A 35 1.68 13.48 3.65
N HIS A 36 2.65 14.22 3.13
CA HIS A 36 4.08 13.90 3.20
C HIS A 36 4.37 12.41 3.00
N LEU A 37 4.45 11.95 1.76
CA LEU A 37 5.01 10.64 1.44
C LEU A 37 6.54 10.74 1.50
N LEU A 38 7.18 9.82 2.24
CA LEU A 38 8.63 9.78 2.48
C LEU A 38 9.25 11.01 3.18
N PRO A 39 8.68 11.50 4.30
CA PRO A 39 9.24 12.61 5.05
C PRO A 39 10.67 12.31 5.51
N GLY A 40 11.57 13.27 5.27
CA GLY A 40 12.97 13.21 5.73
C GLY A 40 13.92 12.41 4.83
N MET A 41 13.48 11.95 3.65
CA MET A 41 14.40 11.38 2.67
C MET A 41 15.31 12.49 2.10
N LYS A 42 16.62 12.24 2.06
CA LYS A 42 17.58 13.15 1.43
C LYS A 42 17.42 13.03 -0.09
N LEU A 43 16.80 14.03 -0.70
CA LEU A 43 16.58 14.10 -2.14
C LEU A 43 17.62 15.00 -2.80
N SER A 44 17.96 14.73 -4.06
CA SER A 44 18.70 15.69 -4.89
C SER A 44 17.84 16.93 -5.15
N PRO A 45 18.43 18.09 -5.50
CA PRO A 45 17.67 19.29 -5.86
C PRO A 45 16.62 19.05 -6.96
N GLU A 46 16.93 18.21 -7.96
CA GLU A 46 15.98 17.85 -9.02
C GLU A 46 14.82 16.98 -8.49
N GLN A 47 15.12 16.04 -7.58
CA GLN A 47 14.12 15.20 -6.92
C GLN A 47 13.22 16.03 -5.98
N GLN A 48 13.78 17.04 -5.31
CA GLN A 48 13.06 17.93 -4.40
C GLN A 48 12.03 18.81 -5.14
N ALA A 49 12.38 19.32 -6.32
CA ALA A 49 11.46 20.12 -7.15
C ALA A 49 10.27 19.29 -7.68
N ALA A 50 10.48 17.99 -7.90
CA ALA A 50 9.42 17.05 -8.29
C ALA A 50 8.58 16.59 -7.07
N ALA A 51 9.21 16.46 -5.90
CA ALA A 51 8.65 15.86 -4.68
C ALA A 51 7.33 16.47 -4.20
N GLY A 52 7.15 17.79 -4.30
CA GLY A 52 6.04 18.43 -3.57
C GLY A 52 4.64 18.02 -4.01
N THR A 53 4.44 17.84 -5.32
CA THR A 53 3.17 17.30 -5.83
C THR A 53 3.17 15.76 -5.83
N LEU A 54 4.34 15.12 -6.02
CA LEU A 54 4.46 13.67 -6.04
C LEU A 54 4.19 13.02 -4.67
N PHE A 55 4.43 13.74 -3.58
CA PHE A 55 4.43 13.21 -2.23
C PHE A 55 3.41 13.86 -1.30
N CYS A 56 2.26 14.28 -1.85
CA CYS A 56 1.12 14.74 -1.05
C CYS A 56 1.41 15.94 -0.13
N GLU A 57 2.35 16.84 -0.45
CA GLU A 57 2.58 18.05 0.36
C GLU A 57 1.34 18.96 0.38
N ARG A 58 0.61 19.02 -0.74
CA ARG A 58 -0.63 19.80 -0.86
C ARG A 58 -1.86 19.08 -0.29
N GLY A 59 -1.68 17.87 0.25
CA GLY A 59 -2.75 17.01 0.74
C GLY A 59 -3.22 15.98 -0.30
N CYS A 60 -3.55 14.80 0.22
CA CYS A 60 -4.19 13.67 -0.44
C CYS A 60 -5.29 13.12 0.49
N ALA A 61 -6.14 12.27 -0.05
CA ALA A 61 -6.98 11.38 0.75
C ALA A 61 -6.48 9.94 0.64
N ALA A 62 -6.55 9.17 1.72
CA ALA A 62 -6.29 7.74 1.69
C ALA A 62 -7.51 6.98 2.22
N ILE A 63 -8.09 6.10 1.41
CA ILE A 63 -9.11 5.13 1.86
C ILE A 63 -8.40 3.90 2.40
N LEU A 64 -8.82 3.41 3.56
CA LEU A 64 -8.41 2.11 4.07
C LEU A 64 -9.48 1.09 3.65
N ASP A 65 -9.14 0.21 2.71
CA ASP A 65 -10.09 -0.72 2.09
C ASP A 65 -9.55 -2.15 2.01
N SER A 66 -10.08 -3.04 2.87
CA SER A 66 -9.73 -4.47 2.85
C SER A 66 -10.24 -5.19 1.60
N GLY A 67 -11.15 -4.60 0.82
CA GLY A 67 -11.64 -5.12 -0.45
C GLY A 67 -10.66 -4.93 -1.62
N THR A 68 -9.61 -4.12 -1.45
CA THR A 68 -8.61 -3.87 -2.50
C THR A 68 -7.37 -4.75 -2.29
N SER A 69 -6.96 -5.50 -3.31
CA SER A 69 -5.85 -6.48 -3.19
C SER A 69 -4.44 -5.86 -3.10
N LEU A 70 -4.25 -4.62 -3.58
CA LEU A 70 -2.97 -3.91 -3.68
C LEU A 70 -3.10 -2.48 -3.12
N ILE A 71 -1.99 -1.75 -3.03
CA ILE A 71 -2.04 -0.31 -2.74
C ILE A 71 -2.29 0.42 -4.07
N SER A 72 -3.41 1.15 -4.17
CA SER A 72 -3.66 1.99 -5.34
C SER A 72 -3.21 3.42 -5.07
N ALA A 73 -2.52 4.02 -6.03
CA ALA A 73 -1.95 5.35 -5.89
C ALA A 73 -2.00 6.15 -7.19
N PRO A 74 -1.96 7.49 -7.14
CA PRO A 74 -1.90 8.32 -8.32
C PRO A 74 -0.67 8.01 -9.19
N SER A 75 -0.84 8.03 -10.51
CA SER A 75 0.20 7.68 -11.47
C SER A 75 1.47 8.54 -11.30
N HIS A 76 1.29 9.81 -10.96
CA HIS A 76 2.40 10.72 -10.69
C HIS A 76 3.19 10.26 -9.46
N ALA A 77 2.53 9.96 -8.34
CA ALA A 77 3.20 9.47 -7.14
C ALA A 77 3.95 8.15 -7.38
N LEU A 78 3.35 7.22 -8.14
CA LEU A 78 4.03 5.98 -8.52
C LEU A 78 5.27 6.23 -9.39
N LYS A 79 5.23 7.22 -10.28
CA LYS A 79 6.42 7.61 -11.04
C LYS A 79 7.53 8.15 -10.13
N GLY A 80 7.16 8.92 -9.11
CA GLY A 80 8.09 9.36 -8.07
C GLY A 80 8.72 8.18 -7.33
N LEU A 81 7.90 7.21 -6.89
CA LEU A 81 8.38 6.00 -6.24
C LEU A 81 9.27 5.16 -7.16
N GLU A 82 8.96 5.02 -8.45
CA GLU A 82 9.79 4.31 -9.43
C GLU A 82 11.20 4.90 -9.56
N LEU A 83 11.33 6.23 -9.42
CA LEU A 83 12.62 6.92 -9.48
C LEU A 83 13.43 6.81 -8.18
N LEU A 84 12.78 6.53 -7.05
CA LEU A 84 13.42 6.45 -5.73
C LEU A 84 13.70 5.02 -5.28
N LEU A 85 12.81 4.09 -5.62
CA LEU A 85 12.93 2.70 -5.22
C LEU A 85 13.99 1.99 -6.09
N PRO A 86 14.87 1.20 -5.48
CA PRO A 86 15.82 0.39 -6.24
C PRO A 86 15.07 -0.67 -7.07
N LYS A 87 15.75 -1.28 -8.03
CA LYS A 87 15.13 -2.37 -8.79
C LYS A 87 14.92 -3.60 -7.89
N LEU A 88 13.68 -4.03 -7.71
CA LEU A 88 13.35 -5.26 -7.00
C LEU A 88 13.83 -6.50 -7.76
N HIS A 89 14.51 -7.39 -7.06
CA HIS A 89 14.89 -8.70 -7.61
C HIS A 89 13.67 -9.62 -7.67
N SER A 90 13.53 -10.36 -8.78
CA SER A 90 12.39 -11.27 -8.98
C SER A 90 12.33 -12.35 -7.89
N ASN A 91 13.45 -12.80 -7.34
CA ASN A 91 13.50 -13.78 -6.27
C ASN A 91 13.45 -13.18 -4.85
N CYS A 92 13.13 -11.89 -4.72
CA CYS A 92 13.08 -11.17 -3.44
C CYS A 92 14.43 -11.06 -2.69
N SER A 93 15.58 -11.36 -3.32
CA SER A 93 16.84 -11.46 -2.58
C SER A 93 17.33 -10.13 -1.99
N ASN A 94 16.91 -8.99 -2.55
CA ASN A 94 17.27 -7.66 -2.09
C ASN A 94 16.19 -7.00 -1.21
N LEU A 95 15.24 -7.77 -0.66
CA LEU A 95 14.14 -7.22 0.15
C LEU A 95 14.65 -6.35 1.32
N LYS A 96 15.73 -6.78 1.98
CA LYS A 96 16.36 -6.06 3.11
C LYS A 96 17.06 -4.76 2.71
N GLU A 97 17.35 -4.58 1.43
CA GLU A 97 18.00 -3.36 0.90
C GLU A 97 16.96 -2.29 0.54
N LEU A 98 15.67 -2.65 0.51
CA LEU A 98 14.61 -1.72 0.19
C LEU A 98 14.34 -0.80 1.39
N PRO A 99 14.03 0.49 1.14
CA PRO A 99 13.80 1.44 2.21
C PRO A 99 12.45 1.23 2.89
N ASP A 100 12.34 1.66 4.14
CA ASP A 100 11.04 1.91 4.74
C ASP A 100 10.39 3.11 4.05
N LEU A 101 9.18 2.92 3.55
CA LEU A 101 8.33 4.02 3.15
C LEU A 101 7.71 4.67 4.40
N LYS A 102 7.38 5.96 4.32
CA LYS A 102 6.73 6.67 5.41
C LYS A 102 5.53 7.43 4.88
N LEU A 103 4.38 7.27 5.51
CA LEU A 103 3.14 7.99 5.21
C LEU A 103 2.79 8.87 6.39
N GLU A 104 2.27 10.07 6.18
CA GLU A 104 1.61 10.82 7.24
C GLU A 104 0.09 10.70 7.06
N LEU A 105 -0.57 9.99 7.98
CA LEU A 105 -2.02 9.80 8.00
C LEU A 105 -2.60 10.53 9.21
N ASP A 106 -3.45 11.53 8.97
CA ASP A 106 -4.03 12.37 10.03
C ASP A 106 -2.97 12.85 11.06
N GLY A 107 -1.83 13.36 10.55
CA GLY A 107 -0.70 13.83 11.36
C GLY A 107 0.18 12.74 11.98
N HIS A 108 -0.21 11.47 11.91
CA HIS A 108 0.58 10.35 12.41
C HIS A 108 1.53 9.82 11.34
N ARG A 109 2.82 9.73 11.67
CA ARG A 109 3.83 9.15 10.78
C ARG A 109 3.82 7.63 10.87
N ILE A 110 3.34 6.98 9.82
CA ILE A 110 3.23 5.54 9.71
C ILE A 110 4.37 4.99 8.84
N ARG A 111 5.15 4.08 9.42
CA ARG A 111 6.27 3.40 8.75
C ARG A 111 5.77 2.18 7.98
N LEU A 112 5.98 2.14 6.68
CA LEU A 112 5.66 1.02 5.81
C LEU A 112 6.96 0.30 5.41
N PRO A 113 7.33 -0.79 6.08
CA PRO A 113 8.52 -1.53 5.71
C PRO A 113 8.33 -2.29 4.38
N PRO A 114 9.41 -2.79 3.78
CA PRO A 114 9.38 -3.56 2.53
C PRO A 114 8.27 -4.62 2.45
N GLU A 115 8.01 -5.35 3.54
CA GLU A 115 6.98 -6.39 3.62
C GLU A 115 5.54 -5.84 3.50
N ALA A 116 5.33 -4.55 3.76
CA ALA A 116 4.04 -3.89 3.65
C ALA A 116 3.73 -3.40 2.22
N TYR A 117 4.72 -3.35 1.33
CA TYR A 117 4.54 -2.86 -0.05
C TYR A 117 5.19 -3.73 -1.13
N VAL A 118 5.89 -4.81 -0.78
CA VAL A 118 6.37 -5.85 -1.69
C VAL A 118 5.51 -7.09 -1.54
N MET A 119 5.15 -7.67 -2.68
CA MET A 119 4.30 -8.85 -2.77
C MET A 119 5.07 -9.97 -3.46
N ARG A 120 4.89 -11.20 -2.97
CA ARG A 120 5.48 -12.41 -3.56
C ARG A 120 4.40 -13.22 -4.27
N LEU A 121 4.52 -13.42 -5.56
CA LEU A 121 3.69 -14.38 -6.26
C LEU A 121 4.29 -15.76 -6.06
N GLY A 122 3.58 -16.63 -5.33
CA GLY A 122 3.93 -18.04 -5.21
C GLY A 122 2.76 -18.88 -5.70
N GLY A 123 3.04 -19.84 -6.57
CA GLY A 123 1.99 -20.68 -7.12
C GLY A 123 2.54 -21.68 -8.11
N SER A 124 1.85 -22.79 -8.24
CA SER A 124 1.99 -23.69 -9.37
C SER A 124 0.89 -23.35 -10.36
N PHE A 125 1.23 -22.85 -11.56
CA PHE A 125 0.27 -22.94 -12.66
C PHE A 125 0.16 -24.42 -13.02
N VAL A 126 -0.81 -25.12 -12.44
CA VAL A 126 -1.38 -26.24 -13.18
C VAL A 126 -2.15 -25.61 -14.33
N ASN A 127 -1.48 -25.45 -15.47
CA ASN A 127 -2.21 -25.38 -16.72
C ASN A 127 -3.22 -26.53 -16.68
N ALA A 128 -4.44 -26.32 -17.15
CA ALA A 128 -5.43 -27.39 -17.28
C ALA A 128 -4.91 -28.43 -18.28
N MET A 129 -3.96 -29.24 -17.84
CA MET A 129 -3.34 -30.31 -18.59
C MET A 129 -4.37 -31.42 -18.68
N SER A 130 -4.56 -31.92 -19.89
CA SER A 130 -5.30 -33.15 -20.11
C SER A 130 -4.70 -34.27 -19.26
N VAL A 131 -5.52 -35.26 -18.87
CA VAL A 131 -5.06 -36.44 -18.10
C VAL A 131 -3.88 -37.12 -18.81
N TRP A 132 -3.86 -37.07 -20.14
CA TRP A 132 -2.79 -37.62 -20.98
C TRP A 132 -1.47 -36.83 -20.90
N GLU A 133 -1.50 -35.50 -20.80
CA GLU A 133 -0.27 -34.69 -20.61
C GLU A 133 0.41 -34.94 -19.26
N LYS A 134 -0.36 -35.25 -18.22
CA LYS A 134 0.18 -35.60 -16.88
C LYS A 134 0.92 -36.94 -16.84
N LEU A 135 0.59 -37.87 -17.74
CA LEU A 135 1.13 -39.24 -17.71
C LEU A 135 2.50 -39.36 -18.39
N TYR A 136 2.81 -38.47 -19.35
CA TYR A 136 3.99 -38.60 -20.20
C TYR A 136 5.02 -37.45 -20.08
N MET A 137 4.69 -36.36 -19.38
CA MET A 137 5.65 -35.29 -19.07
C MET A 137 6.07 -35.30 -17.60
N LYS A 138 7.38 -35.25 -17.33
CA LYS A 138 7.90 -34.89 -16.00
C LYS A 138 7.44 -33.45 -15.71
N PRO A 139 6.60 -33.20 -14.69
CA PRO A 139 6.11 -31.86 -14.43
C PRO A 139 7.25 -31.04 -13.80
N SER A 140 7.99 -30.27 -14.60
CA SER A 140 8.77 -29.15 -14.05
C SER A 140 7.82 -27.96 -13.86
N LEU A 141 6.84 -28.17 -12.98
CA LEU A 141 5.82 -27.20 -12.60
C LEU A 141 6.40 -26.36 -11.46
N ALA A 142 7.27 -25.41 -11.80
CA ALA A 142 7.77 -24.43 -10.84
C ALA A 142 7.73 -23.08 -11.54
N LEU A 143 6.70 -22.27 -11.23
CA LEU A 143 6.90 -20.84 -11.39
C LEU A 143 7.97 -20.45 -10.36
N PRO A 144 9.01 -19.72 -10.76
CA PRO A 144 9.87 -19.10 -9.78
C PRO A 144 9.00 -18.15 -8.95
N ASP A 145 9.12 -18.25 -7.63
CA ASP A 145 8.63 -17.23 -6.71
C ASP A 145 9.02 -15.85 -7.24
N GLN A 146 8.02 -15.00 -7.51
CA GLN A 146 8.23 -13.71 -8.13
C GLN A 146 7.82 -12.57 -7.20
N CYS A 147 8.78 -11.73 -6.81
CA CYS A 147 8.52 -10.49 -6.10
C CYS A 147 8.17 -9.35 -7.06
N PHE A 148 7.21 -8.53 -6.65
CA PHE A 148 6.81 -7.30 -7.33
C PHE A 148 6.38 -6.25 -6.30
N TYR A 149 6.45 -4.97 -6.67
CA TYR A 149 5.88 -3.91 -5.84
C TYR A 149 4.36 -3.99 -5.86
N GLY A 150 3.73 -4.03 -4.69
CA GLY A 150 2.29 -4.15 -4.50
C GLY A 150 1.51 -2.86 -4.77
N PHE A 151 1.89 -2.11 -5.80
CA PHE A 151 1.25 -0.86 -6.21
C PHE A 151 0.46 -1.02 -7.50
N LEU A 152 -0.65 -0.28 -7.62
CA LEU A 152 -1.43 -0.13 -8.84
C LEU A 152 -1.71 1.36 -9.09
N SER A 153 -1.64 1.78 -10.35
CA SER A 153 -2.00 3.15 -10.75
C SER A 153 -3.52 3.35 -10.72
N MET A 154 -3.95 4.44 -10.10
CA MET A 154 -5.32 4.93 -10.15
C MET A 154 -5.33 6.47 -10.01
N ASP A 155 -5.82 7.16 -11.03
CA ASP A 155 -5.93 8.62 -11.02
C ASP A 155 -7.37 9.05 -10.67
N ALA A 156 -7.62 9.15 -9.37
CA ALA A 156 -8.88 9.64 -8.81
C ALA A 156 -8.64 10.83 -7.87
N HIS A 157 -9.64 11.71 -7.73
CA HIS A 157 -9.54 12.96 -6.99
C HIS A 157 -10.69 13.12 -6.00
N THR A 158 -10.42 13.85 -4.93
CA THR A 158 -11.36 14.17 -3.86
C THR A 158 -11.20 15.65 -3.46
N ASP A 159 -12.09 16.16 -2.60
CA ASP A 159 -11.97 17.49 -2.01
C ASP A 159 -10.69 17.68 -1.15
N PHE A 160 -9.98 16.58 -0.86
CA PHE A 160 -8.74 16.54 -0.08
C PHE A 160 -7.50 16.24 -0.95
N GLY A 161 -7.66 16.20 -2.28
CA GLY A 161 -6.56 15.94 -3.21
C GLY A 161 -6.64 14.57 -3.89
N PRO A 162 -5.53 14.07 -4.44
CA PRO A 162 -5.47 12.77 -5.11
C PRO A 162 -5.81 11.64 -4.13
N LEU A 163 -6.43 10.59 -4.66
CA LEU A 163 -6.85 9.45 -3.88
C LEU A 163 -5.81 8.34 -3.86
N TRP A 164 -5.50 7.88 -2.65
CA TRP A 164 -4.83 6.62 -2.37
C TRP A 164 -5.84 5.61 -1.83
N VAL A 165 -5.61 4.32 -2.11
CA VAL A 165 -6.33 3.21 -1.49
C VAL A 165 -5.30 2.28 -0.86
N LEU A 166 -5.30 2.23 0.46
CA LEU A 166 -4.45 1.35 1.26
C LEU A 166 -5.17 0.00 1.39
N GLY A 167 -4.83 -0.91 0.48
CA GLY A 167 -5.44 -2.24 0.38
C GLY A 167 -4.80 -3.28 1.30
N MET A 168 -5.01 -4.54 0.95
CA MET A 168 -4.53 -5.71 1.71
C MET A 168 -3.06 -5.69 2.12
N PRO A 169 -2.08 -5.16 1.35
CA PRO A 169 -0.70 -5.06 1.83
C PRO A 169 -0.60 -4.28 3.16
N PHE A 170 -1.40 -3.22 3.29
CA PHE A 170 -1.51 -2.44 4.53
C PHE A 170 -2.18 -3.25 5.65
N PHE A 171 -3.34 -3.86 5.42
CA PHE A 171 -4.07 -4.64 6.44
C PHE A 171 -3.36 -5.91 6.91
N ARG A 172 -2.36 -6.39 6.17
CA ARG A 172 -1.54 -7.54 6.57
C ARG A 172 -0.42 -7.15 7.51
N TYR A 173 -0.03 -5.88 7.51
CA TYR A 173 0.99 -5.34 8.40
C TYR A 173 0.38 -4.62 9.61
N PHE A 174 -0.77 -3.98 9.42
CA PHE A 174 -1.43 -3.18 10.43
C PHE A 174 -2.76 -3.78 10.87
N HIS A 175 -3.01 -3.69 12.18
CA HIS A 175 -4.33 -3.92 12.76
C HIS A 175 -5.15 -2.63 12.64
N VAL A 176 -6.30 -2.71 11.96
CA VAL A 176 -7.17 -1.56 11.69
C VAL A 176 -8.52 -1.79 12.34
N THR A 177 -8.94 -0.88 13.21
CA THR A 177 -10.29 -0.91 13.81
C THR A 177 -11.12 0.28 13.33
N PHE A 178 -12.31 -0.01 12.82
CA PHE A 178 -13.24 1.01 12.32
C PHE A 178 -14.28 1.36 13.39
N GLY A 179 -14.20 2.59 13.89
CA GLY A 179 -15.10 3.17 14.87
C GLY A 179 -16.37 3.73 14.26
N LEU A 180 -17.48 3.01 14.40
CA LEU A 180 -18.78 3.53 14.03
C LEU A 180 -19.25 4.59 15.03
N ALA A 181 -19.89 5.63 14.50
CA ALA A 181 -20.56 6.67 15.27
C ALA A 181 -21.87 7.05 14.57
N ARG A 182 -22.81 7.64 15.34
CA ARG A 182 -24.09 8.11 14.79
C ARG A 182 -23.89 9.20 13.75
N ASN A 183 -23.06 10.19 14.07
CA ASN A 183 -22.64 11.21 13.12
C ASN A 183 -21.41 10.72 12.38
N VAL A 184 -21.38 10.96 11.06
CA VAL A 184 -20.26 10.53 10.22
C VAL A 184 -18.95 11.23 10.60
N THR A 185 -19.03 12.48 11.07
CA THR A 185 -17.88 13.29 11.54
C THR A 185 -17.21 12.73 12.80
N ASP A 186 -17.93 11.90 13.55
CA ASP A 186 -17.46 11.31 14.81
C ASP A 186 -16.84 9.92 14.60
N ARG A 187 -16.84 9.42 13.36
CA ARG A 187 -16.17 8.17 13.01
C ARG A 187 -14.67 8.33 13.18
N ARG A 188 -14.04 7.25 13.65
CA ARG A 188 -12.60 7.16 13.89
C ARG A 188 -12.07 5.85 13.37
N ILE A 189 -10.78 5.83 13.06
CA ILE A 189 -10.04 4.60 12.80
C ILE A 189 -8.96 4.51 13.87
N TRP A 190 -8.76 3.33 14.45
CA TRP A 190 -7.60 3.08 15.29
C TRP A 190 -6.63 2.16 14.58
N LEU A 191 -5.37 2.59 14.52
CA LEU A 191 -4.29 1.90 13.82
C LEU A 191 -3.24 1.40 14.82
N ALA A 192 -2.87 0.14 14.68
CA ALA A 192 -1.79 -0.50 15.42
C ALA A 192 -0.93 -1.34 14.47
N GLU A 193 0.30 -1.68 14.85
CA GLU A 193 1.00 -2.76 14.17
C GLU A 193 0.33 -4.10 14.47
N ALA A 194 0.43 -5.09 13.58
CA ALA A 194 -0.07 -6.44 13.83
C ALA A 194 1.06 -7.46 13.86
N THR A 195 1.14 -8.32 14.89
CA THR A 195 2.03 -9.48 14.89
C THR A 195 1.65 -10.49 13.80
N ASP A 196 2.49 -11.50 13.61
CA ASP A 196 2.22 -12.57 12.65
C ASP A 196 0.95 -13.38 12.96
N ASP A 197 0.56 -13.38 14.23
CA ASP A 197 -0.65 -13.98 14.81
C ASP A 197 -1.83 -12.99 14.85
N CYS A 198 -1.71 -11.85 14.17
CA CYS A 198 -2.70 -10.78 14.09
C CYS A 198 -3.02 -10.10 15.44
N THR A 199 -2.11 -10.17 16.41
CA THR A 199 -2.25 -9.47 17.68
C THR A 199 -1.80 -8.02 17.52
N PRO A 200 -2.58 -7.02 17.97
CA PRO A 200 -2.19 -5.64 17.83
C PRO A 200 -1.06 -5.25 18.79
N LEU A 201 -0.11 -4.45 18.30
CA LEU A 201 0.98 -3.82 19.06
C LEU A 201 0.92 -2.30 18.88
N PRO A 202 1.37 -1.51 19.89
CA PRO A 202 1.51 -0.06 19.75
C PRO A 202 2.38 0.30 18.53
N LEU A 203 2.07 1.42 17.87
CA LEU A 203 2.88 1.92 16.77
C LEU A 203 4.22 2.44 17.30
N GLU A 204 5.33 1.82 16.93
CA GLU A 204 6.66 2.31 17.28
C GLU A 204 6.96 3.65 16.56
N GLY A 205 7.43 4.65 17.31
CA GLY A 205 7.95 5.90 16.73
C GLY A 205 6.90 6.87 16.16
N SER A 206 5.63 6.75 16.57
CA SER A 206 4.60 7.76 16.28
C SER A 206 4.90 9.06 17.02
N ASP A 207 5.76 9.91 16.47
CA ASP A 207 5.80 11.32 16.84
C ASP A 207 4.43 11.92 16.51
N THR A 208 3.63 12.21 17.53
CA THR A 208 2.38 12.97 17.37
C THR A 208 2.75 14.40 16.99
N GLY A 209 2.90 14.66 15.70
CA GLY A 209 2.82 16.03 15.19
C GLY A 209 1.42 16.55 15.53
N ALA A 210 1.33 17.66 16.27
CA ALA A 210 0.06 18.26 16.66
C ALA A 210 -0.88 18.34 15.45
N ALA A 211 -2.07 17.73 15.55
CA ALA A 211 -3.08 17.69 14.52
C ALA A 211 -3.49 19.13 14.12
N GLN A 212 -2.84 19.67 13.10
CA GLN A 212 -3.16 20.96 12.52
C GLN A 212 -4.33 20.73 11.57
N GLY A 213 -5.51 21.22 11.97
CA GLY A 213 -6.81 20.81 11.43
C GLY A 213 -6.87 20.64 9.91
N ASP A 214 -7.48 19.55 9.47
CA ASP A 214 -7.53 19.01 8.09
C ASP A 214 -7.73 20.08 7.00
N PRO A 215 -6.65 20.58 6.38
CA PRO A 215 -6.79 21.60 5.34
C PRO A 215 -7.36 20.93 4.10
N LYS A 216 -8.54 21.39 3.68
CA LYS A 216 -9.07 21.05 2.35
C LYS A 216 -8.05 21.46 1.30
N TYR A 217 -7.91 20.65 0.25
CA TYR A 217 -6.96 20.91 -0.82
C TYR A 217 -7.27 22.27 -1.46
N SER A 218 -6.31 23.19 -1.44
CA SER A 218 -6.46 24.56 -1.97
C SER A 218 -5.77 24.78 -3.33
N GLY A 219 -5.25 23.71 -3.94
CA GLY A 219 -4.60 23.78 -5.24
C GLY A 219 -5.62 23.92 -6.39
N THR A 220 -5.23 24.61 -7.46
CA THR A 220 -5.94 24.53 -8.74
C THR A 220 -5.77 23.10 -9.25
N GLY A 221 -6.87 22.38 -9.49
CA GLY A 221 -6.94 20.94 -9.78
C GLY A 221 -6.33 20.49 -11.11
N VAL A 222 -5.16 21.01 -11.49
CA VAL A 222 -4.38 20.59 -12.65
C VAL A 222 -3.07 20.03 -12.12
N TYR A 223 -3.07 18.74 -11.79
CA TYR A 223 -1.82 18.00 -11.69
C TYR A 223 -1.14 18.11 -13.05
N PRO A 224 0.13 18.51 -13.12
CA PRO A 224 0.81 18.56 -14.39
C PRO A 224 0.69 17.16 -15.02
N LYS A 225 0.17 17.07 -16.25
CA LYS A 225 0.38 15.89 -17.08
C LYS A 225 1.89 15.79 -17.26
N ILE A 226 2.54 14.98 -16.43
CA ILE A 226 3.95 14.66 -16.61
C ILE A 226 4.00 13.79 -17.86
N VAL A 227 4.25 14.42 -19.01
CA VAL A 227 4.55 13.71 -20.25
C VAL A 227 5.93 13.11 -20.07
N VAL A 228 5.98 11.90 -19.53
CA VAL A 228 7.18 11.09 -19.57
C VAL A 228 7.39 10.78 -21.05
N VAL A 229 8.42 11.38 -21.65
CA VAL A 229 8.87 11.03 -23.00
C VAL A 229 9.35 9.58 -22.93
N GLN A 230 8.44 8.64 -23.14
CA GLN A 230 8.81 7.27 -23.44
C GLN A 230 9.55 7.32 -24.77
N ARG A 231 10.87 7.15 -24.75
CA ARG A 231 11.61 6.71 -25.92
C ARG A 231 10.99 5.37 -26.36
N HIS A 232 10.07 5.47 -27.31
CA HIS A 232 9.44 4.35 -27.97
C HIS A 232 10.54 3.46 -28.55
N GLN A 233 10.51 2.18 -28.20
CA GLN A 233 10.40 1.12 -29.20
C GLN A 233 9.81 -0.13 -28.55
N VAL A 234 8.49 -0.34 -28.69
CA VAL A 234 7.94 -1.71 -28.76
C VAL A 234 6.81 -1.72 -29.78
N ARG A 235 7.05 -2.44 -30.88
CA ARG A 235 6.04 -2.82 -31.88
C ARG A 235 4.95 -3.65 -31.20
N ARG A 236 3.70 -3.26 -31.43
CA ARG A 236 2.50 -4.05 -31.08
C ARG A 236 2.51 -5.39 -31.82
N ARG A 237 2.15 -6.46 -31.11
CA ARG A 237 1.29 -7.51 -31.66
C ARG A 237 0.21 -7.87 -30.63
N ALA A 238 -1.01 -7.90 -31.14
CA ALA A 238 -2.25 -8.13 -30.43
C ALA A 238 -2.52 -9.64 -30.25
N ASP A 239 -3.53 -9.90 -29.42
CA ASP A 239 -4.23 -11.17 -29.17
C ASP A 239 -3.50 -12.20 -28.30
N ALA A 240 -3.66 -12.04 -26.99
CA ALA A 240 -3.57 -13.13 -26.04
C ALA A 240 -4.86 -13.19 -25.22
N HIS A 241 -5.51 -14.35 -25.27
CA HIS A 241 -6.68 -14.71 -24.46
C HIS A 241 -6.50 -14.24 -23.00
N ARG A 242 -7.51 -13.56 -22.49
CA ARG A 242 -7.57 -13.04 -21.12
C ARG A 242 -7.69 -14.21 -20.13
N GLN A 243 -6.57 -14.86 -19.83
CA GLN A 243 -6.49 -15.87 -18.77
C GLN A 243 -6.59 -15.14 -17.43
N VAL A 244 -7.58 -15.53 -16.63
CA VAL A 244 -7.74 -15.04 -15.25
C VAL A 244 -6.65 -15.69 -14.41
N LEU A 245 -5.62 -14.91 -14.06
CA LEU A 245 -4.58 -15.35 -13.14
C LEU A 245 -5.23 -15.60 -11.78
N THR A 246 -5.30 -16.86 -11.36
CA THR A 246 -5.75 -17.20 -10.00
C THR A 246 -4.52 -17.17 -9.12
N VAL A 247 -4.35 -16.08 -8.36
CA VAL A 247 -3.26 -15.89 -7.42
C VAL A 247 -3.68 -16.40 -6.04
N ASP A 248 -2.94 -17.33 -5.46
CA ASP A 248 -3.14 -17.68 -4.05
C ASP A 248 -2.74 -16.49 -3.17
N ALA A 249 -3.71 -15.90 -2.47
CA ALA A 249 -3.48 -14.78 -1.56
C ALA A 249 -2.51 -15.13 -0.41
N GLY A 250 -2.35 -16.42 -0.08
CA GLY A 250 -1.36 -16.90 0.89
C GLY A 250 0.08 -16.68 0.43
N SER A 251 0.31 -16.77 -0.88
CA SER A 251 1.65 -16.63 -1.47
C SER A 251 2.18 -15.20 -1.44
N LEU A 252 1.27 -14.22 -1.41
CA LEU A 252 1.54 -12.79 -1.43
C LEU A 252 2.26 -12.26 -0.19
N ARG A 253 2.49 -13.08 0.86
CA ARG A 253 3.11 -12.62 2.12
C ARG A 253 4.59 -12.83 2.07
N LEU A 254 5.34 -11.78 2.38
CA LEU A 254 6.70 -11.92 2.85
C LEU A 254 6.65 -12.03 4.38
N PRO A 255 7.35 -13.00 5.00
CA PRO A 255 7.46 -13.08 6.45
C PRO A 255 8.11 -11.79 6.98
N ARG A 256 7.66 -11.29 8.14
CA ARG A 256 8.31 -10.17 8.81
C ARG A 256 9.75 -10.58 9.10
N ILE A 257 10.71 -9.81 8.60
CA ILE A 257 12.11 -9.98 8.99
C ILE A 257 12.29 -9.23 10.31
N SER A 258 11.94 -9.87 11.42
CA SER A 258 12.23 -9.34 12.76
C SER A 258 13.72 -9.54 13.06
N GLY A 259 14.47 -8.45 13.18
CA GLY A 259 15.85 -8.46 13.69
C GLY A 259 16.38 -7.04 13.92
N PRO A 260 17.02 -6.77 15.07
CA PRO A 260 17.70 -5.50 15.29
C PRO A 260 18.99 -5.44 14.44
N LEU A 261 19.41 -4.22 14.09
CA LEU A 261 20.81 -3.94 13.78
C LEU A 261 21.68 -4.15 15.03
#